data_AF-A0A1J5F845-F1
#
_entry.id   AF-A0A1J5F845-F1
#
_cell.length_a   1.000
_cell.length_b   1.000
_cell.length_c   1.000
_cell.angle_alpha   90.00
_cell.angle_beta   90.00
_cell.angle_gamma   90.00
#
_symmetry.space_group_name_H-M   'P 1'
#
loop_
_entity.id
_entity.type
_entity.pdbx_description
1 polymer ?
#
loop_
_entity_poly.entity_id
_entity_poly.type
_entity_poly.pdbx_seq_one_letter_code
_entity_poly.pdbx_strand_id
1 'polypeptide(L)'
;MKLNQDGFIGVKWVAGLAVAALFLASCDSGSKGSDPQVEDSSSSVTDPASSGSVITSSGSVIYSSGAIYSSSSGVITSSGSVIASSSSVIGSSGSVVSSSSNTQINSSSSSAIITQSSSSAIVNSSSSATIASSSSWWLPLNAQVSYGTMMDPRDNKTYATVVVNGYKVMAQNLDYGVQVNGMNATDNQSNDGVVEKYCYNDSALYCERYGGLYQWAEALALPSSCNTESCANQVDTVGFHRGICPEGWHLPWREEWKDVHGIYSAYKLKSEVYWYQGGGGSNSTGFTFLPAGFRSETEFGGGYNNLSKSGFFWYIAINANNSLGYKVTMSYSDDGVPTQSYSYKSIGASIRCIQDY
;
A
#
# COMPACT_ATOMS: atom_id res chain seq x y z
N MET A 1 -38.25 40.49 53.92
CA MET A 1 -37.03 39.96 54.57
C MET A 1 -37.22 38.46 54.72
N LYS A 2 -36.23 37.68 54.25
CA LYS A 2 -36.13 36.22 54.22
C LYS A 2 -36.89 35.44 53.13
N LEU A 3 -36.13 34.45 52.66
CA LEU A 3 -36.08 33.69 51.40
C LEU A 3 -36.40 32.21 51.66
N ASN A 4 -36.63 31.49 50.55
CA ASN A 4 -36.48 30.04 50.31
C ASN A 4 -37.57 29.13 50.93
N GLN A 5 -38.02 28.03 50.30
CA GLN A 5 -37.38 27.19 49.26
C GLN A 5 -38.41 26.28 48.53
N ASP A 6 -38.17 26.09 47.24
CA ASP A 6 -38.32 24.94 46.33
C ASP A 6 -39.45 23.90 46.44
N GLY A 7 -40.08 23.65 45.28
CA GLY A 7 -40.75 22.39 44.95
C GLY A 7 -41.57 22.50 43.66
N PHE A 8 -41.00 22.13 42.50
CA PHE A 8 -41.80 21.93 41.28
C PHE A 8 -41.36 20.72 40.46
N ILE A 9 -42.41 20.04 40.02
CA ILE A 9 -42.53 18.75 39.32
C ILE A 9 -42.48 18.96 37.80
N GLY A 10 -42.04 17.93 37.06
CA GLY A 10 -42.37 17.73 35.64
C GLY A 10 -41.14 17.62 34.73
N VAL A 11 -41.12 16.92 33.60
CA VAL A 11 -42.10 16.14 32.83
C VAL A 11 -41.26 15.18 31.95
N LYS A 12 -41.65 13.91 31.84
CA LYS A 12 -41.08 12.97 30.85
C LYS A 12 -41.63 13.29 29.46
N TRP A 13 -40.75 13.54 28.49
CA TRP A 13 -41.11 13.57 27.08
C TRP A 13 -40.73 12.23 26.43
N VAL A 14 -41.74 11.49 25.98
CA VAL A 14 -41.62 10.40 25.01
C VAL A 14 -42.13 10.96 23.70
N ALA A 15 -41.28 11.01 22.68
CA ALA A 15 -41.68 11.32 21.31
C ALA A 15 -41.34 10.12 20.43
N GLY A 16 -42.37 9.42 19.98
CA GLY A 16 -42.32 8.43 18.91
C GLY A 16 -42.83 9.04 17.60
N LEU A 17 -42.24 8.64 16.48
CA LEU A 17 -42.69 8.85 15.10
C LEU A 17 -41.69 8.14 14.18
N ALA A 18 -42.01 7.49 13.08
CA ALA A 18 -43.15 6.72 12.61
C ALA A 18 -42.59 5.97 11.37
N VAL A 19 -42.79 4.66 11.27
CA VAL A 19 -42.38 3.86 10.11
C VAL A 19 -43.54 3.84 9.12
N ALA A 20 -43.31 4.27 7.88
CA ALA A 20 -44.25 4.09 6.78
C ALA A 20 -43.65 3.10 5.76
N ALA A 21 -44.17 1.87 5.78
CA ALA A 21 -44.00 0.88 4.73
C ALA A 21 -45.14 1.04 3.72
N LEU A 22 -44.82 0.96 2.42
CA LEU A 22 -45.81 0.86 1.34
C LEU A 22 -45.48 -0.40 0.52
N PHE A 23 -46.39 -1.38 0.55
CA PHE A 23 -46.40 -2.57 -0.29
C PHE A 23 -47.48 -2.44 -1.37
N LEU A 24 -47.05 -2.67 -2.62
CA LEU A 24 -47.65 -3.36 -3.79
C LEU A 24 -49.17 -3.31 -4.09
N ALA A 25 -49.47 -3.08 -5.38
CA ALA A 25 -50.47 -3.85 -6.14
C ALA A 25 -50.15 -3.87 -7.66
N SER A 26 -50.48 -4.99 -8.30
CA SER A 26 -50.16 -5.47 -9.66
C SER A 26 -51.39 -5.45 -10.60
N CYS A 27 -51.17 -5.58 -11.93
CA CYS A 27 -51.92 -6.37 -12.97
C CYS A 27 -51.42 -5.91 -14.37
N ASP A 28 -50.71 -6.71 -15.19
CA ASP A 28 -51.13 -7.77 -16.16
C ASP A 28 -52.13 -7.24 -17.24
N SER A 29 -52.05 -7.44 -18.57
CA SER A 29 -51.66 -8.61 -19.40
C SER A 29 -51.49 -8.23 -20.89
N GLY A 30 -50.83 -9.07 -21.72
CA GLY A 30 -51.12 -9.16 -23.17
C GLY A 30 -49.99 -9.63 -24.13
N SER A 31 -50.04 -10.90 -24.57
CA SER A 31 -49.03 -11.65 -25.34
C SER A 31 -49.25 -11.74 -26.87
N LYS A 32 -48.22 -12.20 -27.63
CA LYS A 32 -48.15 -13.17 -28.79
C LYS A 32 -47.14 -12.70 -29.88
N GLY A 33 -46.04 -13.42 -30.17
CA GLY A 33 -45.89 -14.52 -31.16
C GLY A 33 -45.44 -13.95 -32.54
N SER A 34 -44.47 -14.40 -33.35
CA SER A 34 -43.85 -15.70 -33.66
C SER A 34 -42.68 -15.50 -34.66
N ASP A 35 -41.69 -16.40 -34.67
CA ASP A 35 -40.61 -16.64 -35.68
C ASP A 35 -41.09 -17.65 -36.77
N PRO A 36 -40.37 -18.12 -37.82
CA PRO A 36 -39.14 -17.69 -38.56
C PRO A 36 -39.33 -17.67 -40.11
N GLN A 37 -38.27 -17.41 -40.91
CA GLN A 37 -37.92 -18.13 -42.17
C GLN A 37 -36.62 -17.59 -42.82
N VAL A 38 -35.87 -18.52 -43.45
CA VAL A 38 -34.53 -18.42 -44.06
C VAL A 38 -34.65 -18.63 -45.58
N GLU A 39 -33.61 -18.23 -46.32
CA GLU A 39 -33.22 -18.50 -47.73
C GLU A 39 -33.58 -17.42 -48.77
N ASP A 40 -32.77 -17.09 -49.78
CA ASP A 40 -31.32 -17.18 -50.05
C ASP A 40 -31.05 -16.33 -51.33
N SER A 41 -29.81 -15.89 -51.52
CA SER A 41 -29.13 -15.57 -52.80
C SER A 41 -29.49 -14.33 -53.68
N SER A 42 -28.54 -13.37 -53.68
CA SER A 42 -27.70 -12.93 -54.83
C SER A 42 -27.67 -11.43 -55.25
N SER A 43 -26.45 -10.87 -55.10
CA SER A 43 -25.72 -9.88 -55.91
C SER A 43 -26.27 -8.47 -56.20
N SER A 44 -25.60 -7.45 -55.67
CA SER A 44 -24.88 -6.45 -56.48
C SER A 44 -23.89 -5.63 -55.63
N VAL A 45 -22.80 -5.24 -56.28
CA VAL A 45 -21.52 -4.74 -55.78
C VAL A 45 -21.57 -3.21 -55.59
N THR A 46 -21.06 -2.70 -54.46
CA THR A 46 -20.26 -1.44 -54.37
C THR A 46 -19.46 -1.39 -53.05
N ASP A 47 -18.14 -1.39 -53.21
CA ASP A 47 -16.99 -1.07 -52.32
C ASP A 47 -17.15 -0.82 -50.81
N PRO A 48 -16.32 -1.52 -50.00
CA PRO A 48 -15.71 -0.94 -48.80
C PRO A 48 -14.19 -0.78 -48.96
N ALA A 49 -13.69 0.38 -48.53
CA ALA A 49 -12.28 0.73 -48.53
C ALA A 49 -11.44 -0.30 -47.74
N SER A 50 -10.49 -0.87 -48.49
CA SER A 50 -9.50 -1.86 -48.09
C SER A 50 -8.51 -1.33 -47.04
N SER A 51 -8.40 -2.02 -45.91
CA SER A 51 -7.18 -2.04 -45.09
C SER A 51 -6.63 -3.46 -45.10
N GLY A 52 -5.91 -3.78 -46.16
CA GLY A 52 -5.30 -5.10 -46.38
C GLY A 52 -4.29 -5.46 -45.30
N SER A 53 -4.50 -6.62 -44.68
CA SER A 53 -3.50 -7.29 -43.85
C SER A 53 -2.62 -8.15 -44.76
N VAL A 54 -1.31 -7.92 -44.76
CA VAL A 54 -0.34 -8.81 -45.44
C VAL A 54 0.26 -9.74 -44.38
N ILE A 55 -0.06 -11.04 -44.49
CA ILE A 55 0.60 -12.09 -43.69
C ILE A 55 1.86 -12.51 -44.45
N THR A 56 3.03 -12.34 -43.82
CA THR A 56 4.25 -13.05 -44.23
C THR A 56 4.71 -13.94 -43.07
N SER A 57 5.32 -15.07 -43.43
CA SER A 57 5.70 -16.16 -42.52
C SER A 57 6.86 -15.80 -41.59
N SER A 58 6.57 -14.95 -40.60
CA SER A 58 7.26 -14.77 -39.31
C SER A 58 6.51 -13.66 -38.57
N GLY A 59 5.57 -14.03 -37.69
CA GLY A 59 4.46 -13.19 -37.25
C GLY A 59 4.81 -11.84 -36.61
N SER A 60 4.49 -10.75 -37.31
CA SER A 60 4.42 -9.39 -36.74
C SER A 60 3.23 -8.64 -37.36
N VAL A 61 2.39 -8.04 -36.53
CA VAL A 61 1.22 -7.21 -36.92
C VAL A 61 1.62 -5.74 -36.81
N ILE A 62 1.36 -4.94 -37.85
CA ILE A 62 1.60 -3.48 -37.85
C ILE A 62 0.25 -2.78 -37.64
N TYR A 63 0.13 -1.99 -36.57
CA TYR A 63 -0.94 -0.99 -36.44
C TYR A 63 -0.42 0.38 -36.86
N SER A 64 -1.21 1.12 -37.62
CA SER A 64 -0.99 2.52 -37.97
C SER A 64 -1.28 3.43 -36.76
N SER A 65 -0.46 3.32 -35.72
CA SER A 65 -0.20 4.33 -34.66
C SER A 65 0.76 3.75 -33.60
N GLY A 66 1.99 3.44 -34.04
CA GLY A 66 3.21 3.54 -33.24
C GLY A 66 3.28 2.87 -31.86
N ALA A 67 3.32 1.54 -31.81
CA ALA A 67 4.11 0.77 -30.84
C ALA A 67 4.41 -0.63 -31.41
N ILE A 68 5.69 -1.00 -31.52
CA ILE A 68 6.10 -2.36 -31.92
C ILE A 68 6.32 -3.19 -30.65
N TYR A 69 5.54 -4.26 -30.48
CA TYR A 69 5.89 -5.34 -29.58
C TYR A 69 6.65 -6.40 -30.38
N SER A 70 7.94 -6.56 -30.10
CA SER A 70 8.68 -7.75 -30.52
C SER A 70 9.25 -8.41 -29.27
N SER A 71 9.00 -9.71 -29.16
CA SER A 71 9.60 -10.57 -28.15
C SER A 71 11.12 -10.58 -28.33
N SER A 72 11.83 -10.28 -27.25
CA SER A 72 13.30 -10.17 -27.10
C SER A 72 13.92 -8.81 -27.49
N SER A 73 14.22 -8.04 -26.44
CA SER A 73 15.28 -7.02 -26.36
C SER A 73 15.03 -5.67 -27.07
N GLY A 74 14.54 -4.69 -26.29
CA GLY A 74 14.73 -3.24 -26.53
C GLY A 74 13.55 -2.51 -27.17
N VAL A 75 13.07 -1.44 -26.49
CA VAL A 75 12.05 -0.52 -27.02
C VAL A 75 12.73 0.72 -27.59
N ILE A 76 12.36 1.13 -28.81
CA ILE A 76 12.78 2.40 -29.43
C ILE A 76 11.62 3.39 -29.29
N THR A 77 11.84 4.54 -28.65
CA THR A 77 10.95 5.70 -28.74
C THR A 77 11.55 6.74 -29.68
N SER A 78 10.71 7.54 -30.32
CA SER A 78 11.07 8.55 -31.33
C SER A 78 11.80 9.80 -30.78
N SER A 79 12.54 9.65 -29.69
CA SER A 79 13.37 10.70 -29.09
C SER A 79 14.77 10.20 -28.67
N GLY A 80 15.35 9.28 -29.45
CA GLY A 80 16.80 9.09 -29.53
C GLY A 80 17.57 8.63 -28.28
N SER A 81 16.94 7.99 -27.29
CA SER A 81 17.65 7.39 -26.15
C SER A 81 17.42 5.88 -26.08
N VAL A 82 18.49 5.10 -26.22
CA VAL A 82 18.49 3.64 -26.05
C VAL A 82 18.85 3.31 -24.60
N ILE A 83 17.98 2.62 -23.87
CA ILE A 83 18.32 2.03 -22.57
C ILE A 83 18.43 0.52 -22.78
N ALA A 84 19.66 0.03 -22.87
CA ALA A 84 19.95 -1.40 -22.78
C ALA A 84 20.61 -1.70 -21.44
N SER A 85 20.30 -2.88 -20.92
CA SER A 85 20.71 -3.41 -19.63
C SER A 85 22.24 -3.39 -19.45
N SER A 86 22.67 -3.23 -18.19
CA SER A 86 24.05 -3.23 -17.68
C SER A 86 24.93 -2.01 -18.04
N SER A 87 25.03 -1.10 -17.06
CA SER A 87 26.18 -0.21 -16.77
C SER A 87 26.86 0.50 -17.95
N SER A 88 26.33 1.68 -18.34
CA SER A 88 27.04 2.92 -18.77
C SER A 88 26.09 3.84 -19.54
N VAL A 89 25.97 5.13 -19.16
CA VAL A 89 25.33 6.16 -20.00
C VAL A 89 26.42 6.89 -20.77
N ILE A 90 26.37 6.82 -22.10
CA ILE A 90 27.25 7.55 -23.02
C ILE A 90 26.61 8.92 -23.27
N GLY A 91 27.27 9.99 -22.82
CA GLY A 91 26.96 11.36 -23.23
C GLY A 91 27.65 11.70 -24.56
N SER A 92 26.97 12.46 -25.41
CA SER A 92 27.45 12.90 -26.72
C SER A 92 28.65 13.86 -26.59
N SER A 93 29.87 13.30 -26.50
CA SER A 93 31.19 13.88 -26.86
C SER A 93 32.25 12.88 -26.40
N GLY A 94 32.85 12.15 -27.34
CA GLY A 94 33.64 10.95 -27.06
C GLY A 94 34.86 11.16 -26.15
N SER A 95 34.91 10.40 -25.05
CA SER A 95 36.14 9.83 -24.51
C SER A 95 35.80 8.63 -23.63
N VAL A 96 36.37 7.47 -23.96
CA VAL A 96 36.20 6.20 -23.24
C VAL A 96 37.30 6.13 -22.19
N VAL A 97 36.95 5.93 -20.92
CA VAL A 97 37.90 5.42 -19.93
C VAL A 97 37.25 4.28 -19.18
N SER A 98 37.62 3.05 -19.55
CA SER A 98 37.44 1.88 -18.71
C SER A 98 38.81 1.42 -18.18
N SER A 99 38.73 0.94 -16.96
CA SER A 99 39.73 0.47 -16.02
C SER A 99 40.92 -0.34 -16.55
N SER A 100 41.99 -0.27 -15.74
CA SER A 100 42.89 -1.36 -15.30
C SER A 100 44.37 -1.13 -15.64
N SER A 101 45.13 -1.01 -14.56
CA SER A 101 46.58 -1.17 -14.39
C SER A 101 47.33 -1.89 -15.51
N ASN A 102 48.25 -1.21 -16.20
CA ASN A 102 49.64 -1.67 -16.36
C ASN A 102 50.53 -0.59 -16.98
N THR A 103 51.71 -0.47 -16.40
CA THR A 103 52.80 0.47 -16.72
C THR A 103 53.44 0.22 -18.09
N GLN A 104 53.78 1.30 -18.81
CA GLN A 104 54.90 1.33 -19.76
C GLN A 104 55.76 2.57 -19.48
N ILE A 105 57.00 2.30 -19.11
CA ILE A 105 58.08 3.23 -18.82
C ILE A 105 58.72 3.67 -20.14
N ASN A 106 59.03 4.96 -20.29
CA ASN A 106 60.19 5.36 -21.08
C ASN A 106 60.97 6.47 -20.35
N SER A 107 62.17 6.10 -19.88
CA SER A 107 63.43 6.83 -19.80
C SER A 107 63.34 8.37 -19.71
N SER A 108 63.79 9.03 -18.64
CA SER A 108 65.23 9.16 -18.35
C SER A 108 65.50 9.75 -16.95
N SER A 109 66.60 9.29 -16.36
CA SER A 109 67.43 9.95 -15.33
C SER A 109 67.11 9.75 -13.84
N SER A 110 67.75 8.70 -13.29
CA SER A 110 68.59 8.71 -12.09
C SER A 110 67.96 8.85 -10.68
N SER A 111 67.78 7.67 -10.06
CA SER A 111 68.29 7.28 -8.73
C SER A 111 68.03 8.18 -7.50
N ALA A 112 67.16 7.73 -6.60
CA ALA A 112 67.55 7.32 -5.24
C ALA A 112 66.35 6.79 -4.43
N ILE A 113 66.60 5.67 -3.78
CA ILE A 113 65.77 4.94 -2.82
C ILE A 113 65.66 5.73 -1.51
N ILE A 114 64.46 5.94 -0.96
CA ILE A 114 64.23 5.90 0.50
C ILE A 114 62.96 5.12 0.80
N THR A 115 63.15 4.29 1.81
CA THR A 115 62.39 3.23 2.44
C THR A 115 61.21 3.69 3.32
N GLN A 116 60.46 2.67 3.78
CA GLN A 116 59.76 2.59 5.08
C GLN A 116 58.40 3.32 5.18
N SER A 117 57.33 2.78 5.75
CA SER A 117 57.14 1.58 6.58
C SER A 117 55.64 1.22 6.64
N SER A 118 55.40 -0.07 6.84
CA SER A 118 54.37 -0.70 7.69
C SER A 118 53.78 0.25 8.75
N SER A 119 52.49 0.20 9.11
CA SER A 119 51.95 -0.93 9.87
C SER A 119 50.43 -0.77 10.09
N SER A 120 49.82 -1.93 10.23
CA SER A 120 48.50 -2.33 10.70
C SER A 120 47.79 -1.46 11.75
N ALA A 121 46.47 -1.33 11.62
CA ALA A 121 45.55 -1.29 12.76
C ALA A 121 44.17 -1.85 12.38
N ILE A 122 43.78 -2.90 13.11
CA ILE A 122 42.46 -3.53 13.09
C ILE A 122 41.50 -2.60 13.84
N VAL A 123 40.39 -2.21 13.24
CA VAL A 123 39.27 -1.57 13.95
C VAL A 123 37.94 -2.20 13.56
N ASN A 124 37.45 -2.99 14.50
CA ASN A 124 36.07 -3.35 14.82
C ASN A 124 34.98 -2.84 13.85
N SER A 125 34.41 -3.73 13.05
CA SER A 125 33.25 -3.45 12.20
C SER A 125 31.96 -3.40 13.03
N SER A 126 31.71 -2.25 13.66
CA SER A 126 30.35 -1.84 14.00
C SER A 126 29.59 -1.64 12.69
N SER A 127 28.76 -2.61 12.32
CA SER A 127 27.96 -2.54 11.10
C SER A 127 26.79 -1.56 11.30
N SER A 128 27.10 -0.27 11.37
CA SER A 128 26.14 0.78 11.03
C SER A 128 25.99 0.75 9.52
N ALA A 129 25.13 -0.15 9.04
CA ALA A 129 24.75 -0.17 7.64
C ALA A 129 23.94 1.10 7.34
N THR A 130 24.61 2.17 6.94
CA THR A 130 23.99 3.28 6.24
C THR A 130 23.54 2.75 4.88
N ILE A 131 22.31 2.23 4.81
CA ILE A 131 21.73 1.81 3.54
C ILE A 131 21.23 3.06 2.82
N ALA A 132 22.11 3.64 2.01
CA ALA A 132 21.69 3.94 0.65
C ALA A 132 21.95 2.66 -0.17
N SER A 133 20.94 2.15 -0.86
CA SER A 133 21.01 1.03 -1.81
C SER A 133 20.97 -0.40 -1.25
N SER A 134 19.77 -0.85 -0.92
CA SER A 134 19.33 -2.22 -1.24
C SER A 134 17.87 -2.21 -1.73
N SER A 135 17.73 -2.08 -3.05
CA SER A 135 16.62 -2.59 -3.88
C SER A 135 15.15 -2.31 -3.50
N SER A 136 14.77 -1.07 -3.21
CA SER A 136 13.36 -0.67 -3.29
C SER A 136 13.23 0.78 -3.74
N TRP A 137 13.33 1.02 -5.05
CA TRP A 137 13.28 2.35 -5.69
C TRP A 137 11.90 3.04 -5.62
N TRP A 138 11.00 2.59 -4.74
CA TRP A 138 9.58 2.97 -4.73
C TRP A 138 9.06 3.42 -3.37
N LEU A 139 9.89 3.41 -2.32
CA LEU A 139 9.44 3.72 -0.96
C LEU A 139 9.98 5.09 -0.53
N PRO A 140 9.09 5.99 -0.07
CA PRO A 140 9.45 7.38 0.20
C PRO A 140 10.01 7.54 1.62
N LEU A 141 11.04 6.77 1.94
CA LEU A 141 11.77 6.88 3.20
C LEU A 141 12.55 8.19 3.23
N ASN A 142 12.51 8.91 4.35
CA ASN A 142 13.28 10.14 4.51
C ASN A 142 14.78 9.82 4.66
N ALA A 143 15.61 10.24 3.71
CA ALA A 143 17.05 9.97 3.69
C ALA A 143 17.84 10.55 4.88
N GLN A 144 17.28 11.49 5.64
CA GLN A 144 17.88 12.06 6.84
C GLN A 144 17.59 11.25 8.11
N VAL A 145 16.72 10.24 8.02
CA VAL A 145 16.41 9.35 9.14
C VAL A 145 17.21 8.06 9.01
N SER A 146 17.80 7.61 10.12
CA SER A 146 18.46 6.32 10.19
C SER A 146 17.44 5.20 10.38
N TYR A 147 17.33 4.32 9.39
CA TYR A 147 16.47 3.13 9.47
C TYR A 147 17.28 1.89 9.82
N GLY A 148 16.65 0.99 10.58
CA GLY A 148 17.05 -0.41 10.64
C GLY A 148 16.27 -1.22 9.61
N THR A 149 16.49 -2.53 9.60
CA THR A 149 15.69 -3.46 8.81
C THR A 149 15.24 -4.65 9.64
N MET A 150 14.19 -5.31 9.18
CA MET A 150 13.75 -6.62 9.63
C MET A 150 13.36 -7.43 8.41
N MET A 151 13.69 -8.73 8.39
CA MET A 151 13.26 -9.65 7.35
C MET A 151 12.12 -10.50 7.90
N ASP A 152 11.00 -10.56 7.19
CA ASP A 152 9.89 -11.44 7.53
C ASP A 152 10.25 -12.84 7.02
N PRO A 153 10.46 -13.83 7.90
CA PRO A 153 10.89 -15.16 7.49
C PRO A 153 9.80 -15.93 6.72
N ARG A 154 8.55 -15.44 6.73
CA ARG A 154 7.41 -16.12 6.10
C ARG A 154 7.39 -15.92 4.58
N ASP A 155 7.90 -14.79 4.09
CA ASP A 155 7.95 -14.45 2.66
C ASP A 155 9.31 -13.89 2.20
N ASN A 156 10.30 -13.83 3.09
CA ASN A 156 11.63 -13.24 2.89
C ASN A 156 11.61 -11.75 2.53
N LYS A 157 10.50 -11.04 2.78
CA LYS A 157 10.39 -9.62 2.53
C LYS A 157 11.10 -8.84 3.63
N THR A 158 11.97 -7.92 3.23
CA THR A 158 12.66 -7.02 4.16
C THR A 158 11.90 -5.71 4.28
N TYR A 159 11.60 -5.31 5.50
CA TYR A 159 10.95 -4.06 5.85
C TYR A 159 11.93 -3.14 6.58
N ALA A 160 11.95 -1.86 6.21
CA ALA A 160 12.59 -0.81 6.98
C ALA A 160 11.88 -0.64 8.32
N THR A 161 12.67 -0.33 9.34
CA THR A 161 12.21 -0.08 10.71
C THR A 161 12.81 1.20 11.24
N VAL A 162 12.12 1.83 12.17
CA VAL A 162 12.57 3.06 12.83
C VAL A 162 12.22 2.98 14.31
N VAL A 163 13.02 3.63 15.16
CA VAL A 163 12.69 3.77 16.58
C VAL A 163 12.00 5.10 16.77
N VAL A 164 10.74 5.08 17.21
CA VAL A 164 9.95 6.27 17.50
C VAL A 164 9.48 6.19 18.95
N ASN A 165 9.86 7.18 19.74
CA ASN A 165 9.52 7.25 21.16
C ASN A 165 9.82 5.95 21.95
N GLY A 166 10.95 5.29 21.65
CA GLY A 166 11.36 4.05 22.30
C GLY A 166 10.82 2.76 21.68
N TYR A 167 9.79 2.84 20.82
CA TYR A 167 9.23 1.68 20.12
C TYR A 167 9.92 1.47 18.78
N LYS A 168 10.38 0.25 18.51
CA LYS A 168 10.85 -0.11 17.17
C LYS A 168 9.65 -0.52 16.33
N VAL A 169 9.37 0.25 15.29
CA VAL A 169 8.19 0.09 14.44
C VAL A 169 8.58 -0.10 12.98
N MET A 170 7.75 -0.81 12.23
CA MET A 170 7.91 -0.84 10.77
C MET A 170 7.74 0.58 10.19
N ALA A 171 8.67 0.99 9.32
CA ALA A 171 8.59 2.21 8.52
C ALA A 171 7.86 2.00 7.18
N GLN A 172 7.53 0.75 6.86
CA GLN A 172 6.69 0.38 5.72
C GLN A 172 5.42 -0.33 6.19
N ASN A 173 4.35 -0.24 5.39
CA ASN A 173 3.14 -1.01 5.63
C ASN A 173 3.43 -2.50 5.40
N LEU A 174 2.86 -3.38 6.24
CA LEU A 174 2.97 -4.82 6.05
C LEU A 174 2.39 -5.22 4.68
N ASP A 175 3.00 -6.22 4.05
CA ASP A 175 2.62 -6.71 2.72
C ASP A 175 2.69 -8.24 2.65
N TYR A 176 2.27 -8.89 3.72
CA TYR A 176 2.29 -10.34 3.88
C TYR A 176 0.93 -10.94 3.48
N GLY A 177 0.93 -12.12 2.84
CA GLY A 177 -0.29 -12.84 2.46
C GLY A 177 -0.54 -12.96 0.96
N VAL A 178 -1.56 -13.74 0.60
CA VAL A 178 -2.00 -14.02 -0.76
C VAL A 178 -2.95 -12.93 -1.23
N GLN A 179 -2.69 -12.37 -2.41
CA GLN A 179 -3.57 -11.35 -2.98
C GLN A 179 -4.93 -11.96 -3.37
N VAL A 180 -6.00 -11.31 -2.94
CA VAL A 180 -7.38 -11.56 -3.41
C VAL A 180 -7.91 -10.33 -4.14
N ASN A 181 -8.96 -10.53 -4.96
CA ASN A 181 -9.64 -9.43 -5.63
C ASN A 181 -10.36 -8.56 -4.59
N GLY A 182 -10.35 -7.26 -4.80
CA GLY A 182 -11.05 -6.29 -3.95
C GLY A 182 -11.81 -5.25 -4.74
N MET A 183 -11.82 -5.30 -6.08
CA MET A 183 -12.65 -4.42 -6.90
C MET A 183 -14.14 -4.62 -6.66
N ASN A 184 -14.61 -5.87 -6.52
CA ASN A 184 -15.99 -6.12 -6.14
C ASN A 184 -16.14 -6.00 -4.62
N ALA A 185 -17.16 -5.28 -4.21
CA ALA A 185 -17.51 -5.09 -2.82
C ALA A 185 -17.82 -6.39 -2.06
N THR A 186 -18.15 -7.48 -2.75
CA THR A 186 -18.46 -8.79 -2.15
C THR A 186 -17.23 -9.69 -2.00
N ASP A 187 -16.10 -9.32 -2.60
CA ASP A 187 -14.88 -10.13 -2.55
C ASP A 187 -14.21 -9.91 -1.20
N ASN A 188 -14.62 -10.70 -0.20
CA ASN A 188 -14.13 -10.62 1.18
C ASN A 188 -12.98 -11.62 1.44
N GLN A 189 -12.11 -11.28 2.38
CA GLN A 189 -11.11 -12.18 2.94
C GLN A 189 -11.83 -13.16 3.86
N SER A 190 -11.96 -14.40 3.40
CA SER A 190 -12.84 -15.43 3.96
C SER A 190 -12.16 -16.78 4.13
N ASN A 191 -10.92 -16.92 3.67
CA ASN A 191 -10.16 -18.15 3.83
C ASN A 191 -9.29 -18.08 5.09
N ASP A 192 -9.85 -18.47 6.23
CA ASP A 192 -9.17 -18.46 7.54
C ASP A 192 -7.91 -19.36 7.61
N GLY A 193 -7.63 -20.17 6.58
CA GLY A 193 -6.46 -21.04 6.50
C GLY A 193 -5.21 -20.39 5.91
N VAL A 194 -5.32 -19.22 5.28
CA VAL A 194 -4.20 -18.47 4.71
C VAL A 194 -4.36 -16.98 4.99
N VAL A 195 -3.25 -16.26 5.13
CA VAL A 195 -3.36 -14.80 5.22
C VAL A 195 -3.69 -14.23 3.85
N GLU A 196 -4.78 -13.51 3.73
CA GLU A 196 -5.22 -12.85 2.51
C GLU A 196 -4.91 -11.36 2.57
N LYS A 197 -4.74 -10.71 1.41
CA LYS A 197 -4.54 -9.25 1.32
C LYS A 197 -5.22 -8.68 0.09
N TYR A 198 -5.71 -7.45 0.18
CA TYR A 198 -6.02 -6.66 -1.00
C TYR A 198 -4.81 -5.80 -1.38
N CYS A 199 -4.53 -5.74 -2.67
CA CYS A 199 -3.63 -4.77 -3.25
C CYS A 199 -4.45 -3.72 -3.97
N TYR A 200 -4.23 -2.43 -3.68
CA TYR A 200 -5.05 -1.38 -4.26
C TYR A 200 -5.17 -1.54 -5.79
N ASN A 201 -6.40 -1.47 -6.31
CA ASN A 201 -6.71 -1.70 -7.72
C ASN A 201 -6.31 -3.10 -8.26
N ASP A 202 -6.33 -4.12 -7.39
CA ASP A 202 -5.92 -5.51 -7.64
C ASP A 202 -4.56 -5.66 -8.31
N SER A 203 -3.63 -4.75 -8.00
CA SER A 203 -2.30 -4.73 -8.63
C SER A 203 -1.19 -4.84 -7.59
N ALA A 204 -0.35 -5.86 -7.76
CA ALA A 204 0.80 -6.13 -6.90
C ALA A 204 1.77 -4.94 -6.78
N LEU A 205 1.85 -4.08 -7.80
CA LEU A 205 2.67 -2.86 -7.75
C LEU A 205 2.21 -1.88 -6.67
N TYR A 206 0.91 -1.83 -6.38
CA TYR A 206 0.40 -1.01 -5.28
C TYR A 206 0.69 -1.63 -3.92
N CYS A 207 0.68 -2.96 -3.80
CA CYS A 207 1.16 -3.64 -2.59
C CYS A 207 2.66 -3.41 -2.34
N GLU A 208 3.48 -3.45 -3.39
CA GLU A 208 4.92 -3.15 -3.28
C GLU A 208 5.15 -1.74 -2.75
N ARG A 209 4.33 -0.77 -3.17
CA ARG A 209 4.44 0.65 -2.79
C ARG A 209 3.77 1.01 -1.47
N TYR A 210 2.56 0.51 -1.23
CA TYR A 210 1.67 0.94 -0.15
C TYR A 210 1.37 -0.16 0.88
N GLY A 211 1.88 -1.37 0.68
CA GLY A 211 1.53 -2.54 1.49
C GLY A 211 0.13 -3.08 1.19
N GLY A 212 -0.21 -4.16 1.88
CA GLY A 212 -1.51 -4.79 1.81
C GLY A 212 -2.58 -4.02 2.60
N LEU A 213 -3.83 -4.21 2.19
CA LEU A 213 -5.01 -3.81 2.94
C LEU A 213 -5.68 -5.08 3.48
N TYR A 214 -6.05 -5.06 4.75
CA TYR A 214 -6.55 -6.22 5.49
C TYR A 214 -7.84 -5.86 6.21
N GLN A 215 -8.84 -6.72 6.15
CA GLN A 215 -10.02 -6.66 6.99
C GLN A 215 -9.62 -6.85 8.45
N TRP A 216 -10.47 -6.39 9.37
CA TRP A 216 -10.10 -6.39 10.78
C TRP A 216 -9.85 -7.81 11.32
N ALA A 217 -10.71 -8.77 10.97
CA ALA A 217 -10.51 -10.16 11.37
C ALA A 217 -9.19 -10.72 10.81
N GLU A 218 -8.93 -10.45 9.54
CA GLU A 218 -7.70 -10.84 8.85
C GLU A 218 -6.48 -10.26 9.55
N ALA A 219 -6.46 -8.95 9.81
CA ALA A 219 -5.36 -8.28 10.48
C ALA A 219 -5.03 -8.89 11.85
N LEU A 220 -6.06 -9.22 12.64
CA LEU A 220 -5.91 -9.83 13.96
C LEU A 220 -5.69 -11.36 13.89
N ALA A 221 -5.60 -11.95 12.69
CA ALA A 221 -5.52 -13.40 12.50
C ALA A 221 -6.65 -14.15 13.22
N LEU A 222 -7.88 -13.62 13.08
CA LEU A 222 -9.11 -14.17 13.63
C LEU A 222 -9.99 -14.73 12.49
N PRO A 223 -10.95 -15.63 12.80
CA PRO A 223 -11.90 -16.10 11.81
C PRO A 223 -12.63 -14.96 11.11
N SER A 224 -12.85 -15.06 9.80
CA SER A 224 -13.48 -14.03 8.98
C SER A 224 -14.89 -13.62 9.46
N SER A 225 -15.60 -14.52 10.16
CA SER A 225 -16.87 -14.22 10.85
C SER A 225 -16.74 -13.09 11.89
N CYS A 226 -15.55 -12.86 12.43
CA CYS A 226 -15.27 -11.79 13.38
C CYS A 226 -15.41 -10.38 12.79
N ASN A 227 -15.57 -10.25 11.46
CA ASN A 227 -15.93 -8.99 10.81
C ASN A 227 -17.39 -8.59 11.06
N THR A 228 -18.27 -9.53 11.37
CA THR A 228 -19.70 -9.26 11.66
C THR A 228 -20.07 -9.60 13.11
N GLU A 229 -19.29 -10.46 13.77
CA GLU A 229 -19.52 -10.94 15.13
C GLU A 229 -18.48 -10.44 16.14
N SER A 230 -18.74 -10.66 17.43
CA SER A 230 -17.76 -10.36 18.48
C SER A 230 -16.75 -11.48 18.62
N CYS A 231 -15.47 -11.13 18.56
CA CYS A 231 -14.35 -12.02 18.86
C CYS A 231 -13.41 -11.39 19.90
N ALA A 232 -13.93 -10.51 20.74
CA ALA A 232 -13.15 -9.80 21.76
C ALA A 232 -12.41 -10.76 22.72
N ASN A 233 -12.96 -11.94 22.95
CA ASN A 233 -12.37 -13.00 23.78
C ASN A 233 -11.21 -13.76 23.11
N GLN A 234 -11.00 -13.59 21.80
CA GLN A 234 -9.89 -14.20 21.05
C GLN A 234 -8.70 -13.24 20.90
N VAL A 235 -8.89 -11.97 21.27
CA VAL A 235 -7.80 -10.99 21.33
C VAL A 235 -7.03 -11.24 22.62
N ASP A 236 -5.71 -11.43 22.52
CA ASP A 236 -4.85 -11.52 23.71
C ASP A 236 -4.75 -10.14 24.32
N THR A 237 -5.35 -9.91 25.49
CA THR A 237 -5.37 -8.62 26.17
C THR A 237 -4.34 -8.50 27.29
N VAL A 238 -3.54 -9.54 27.52
CA VAL A 238 -2.56 -9.61 28.61
C VAL A 238 -1.16 -9.38 28.07
N GLY A 239 -0.87 -9.88 26.87
CA GLY A 239 0.40 -9.71 26.19
C GLY A 239 0.29 -9.00 24.84
N PHE A 240 1.23 -9.35 23.97
CA PHE A 240 1.30 -8.86 22.61
C PHE A 240 0.39 -9.70 21.70
N HIS A 241 -0.74 -9.14 21.28
CA HIS A 241 -1.57 -9.80 20.28
C HIS A 241 -0.92 -9.64 18.90
N ARG A 242 -0.26 -10.71 18.45
CA ARG A 242 0.53 -10.73 17.21
C ARG A 242 -0.28 -10.38 15.96
N GLY A 243 -1.48 -10.93 15.81
CA GLY A 243 -2.22 -10.89 14.55
C GLY A 243 -1.39 -11.43 13.38
N ILE A 244 -1.43 -10.75 12.23
CA ILE A 244 -0.65 -11.09 11.04
C ILE A 244 0.79 -10.58 11.05
N CYS A 245 1.23 -9.92 12.13
CA CYS A 245 2.62 -9.52 12.27
C CYS A 245 3.56 -10.74 12.37
N PRO A 246 4.83 -10.62 11.95
CA PRO A 246 5.80 -11.70 12.07
C PRO A 246 6.12 -12.01 13.55
N GLU A 247 6.75 -13.14 13.80
CA GLU A 247 7.18 -13.51 15.16
C GLU A 247 8.13 -12.46 15.77
N GLY A 248 7.94 -12.14 17.06
CA GLY A 248 8.67 -11.06 17.74
C GLY A 248 8.13 -9.66 17.42
N TRP A 249 6.99 -9.57 16.73
CA TRP A 249 6.30 -8.33 16.41
C TRP A 249 4.80 -8.48 16.63
N HIS A 250 4.12 -7.40 16.94
CA HIS A 250 2.68 -7.39 17.19
C HIS A 250 1.96 -6.22 16.56
N LEU A 251 0.64 -6.35 16.51
CA LEU A 251 -0.23 -5.25 16.16
C LEU A 251 -0.29 -4.25 17.32
N PRO A 252 -0.11 -2.94 17.04
CA PRO A 252 -0.02 -1.91 18.06
C PRO A 252 -1.31 -1.81 18.86
N TRP A 253 -1.18 -1.75 20.19
CA TRP A 253 -2.26 -1.32 21.05
C TRP A 253 -2.53 0.17 20.94
N ARG A 254 -3.72 0.60 21.36
CA ARG A 254 -4.10 2.02 21.38
C ARG A 254 -3.01 2.93 21.96
N GLU A 255 -2.43 2.56 23.10
CA GLU A 255 -1.46 3.41 23.78
C GLU A 255 -0.10 3.43 23.07
N GLU A 256 0.39 2.28 22.60
CA GLU A 256 1.61 2.21 21.77
C GLU A 256 1.45 2.99 20.47
N TRP A 257 0.26 2.90 19.87
CA TRP A 257 -0.07 3.66 18.67
C TRP A 257 -0.03 5.17 18.97
N LYS A 258 -0.64 5.64 20.07
CA LYS A 258 -0.55 7.05 20.50
C LYS A 258 0.89 7.50 20.72
N ASP A 259 1.75 6.65 21.27
CA ASP A 259 3.14 6.99 21.51
C ASP A 259 3.95 7.10 20.20
N VAL A 260 3.64 6.26 19.22
CA VAL A 260 4.36 6.22 17.94
C VAL A 260 3.89 7.31 16.97
N HIS A 261 2.60 7.67 16.97
CA HIS A 261 2.07 8.68 16.03
C HIS A 261 1.34 9.85 16.70
N GLY A 262 0.71 9.65 17.86
CA GLY A 262 -0.27 10.57 18.44
C GLY A 262 0.31 11.87 18.99
N ILE A 263 1.62 11.92 19.22
CA ILE A 263 2.33 13.09 19.75
C ILE A 263 2.96 13.97 18.65
N TYR A 264 2.90 13.54 17.39
CA TYR A 264 3.51 14.24 16.26
C TYR A 264 2.45 14.82 15.33
N SER A 265 2.73 15.99 14.75
CA SER A 265 1.86 16.52 13.70
C SER A 265 1.89 15.63 12.46
N ALA A 266 0.80 15.69 11.69
CA ALA A 266 0.64 15.02 10.41
C ALA A 266 1.82 15.33 9.49
N TYR A 267 2.24 16.59 9.44
CA TYR A 267 3.41 17.02 8.66
C TYR A 267 4.71 16.29 9.04
N LYS A 268 4.91 15.84 10.28
CA LYS A 268 6.11 15.07 10.68
C LYS A 268 6.02 13.58 10.38
N LEU A 269 4.80 13.06 10.16
CA LEU A 269 4.52 11.64 9.99
C LEU A 269 4.31 11.25 8.52
N LYS A 270 3.62 12.09 7.76
CA LYS A 270 3.31 11.87 6.34
C LYS A 270 4.59 11.70 5.54
N SER A 271 4.59 10.74 4.62
CA SER A 271 5.59 10.65 3.55
C SER A 271 5.69 11.97 2.78
N GLU A 272 6.87 12.24 2.23
CA GLU A 272 7.13 13.44 1.43
C GLU A 272 6.32 13.47 0.14
N VAL A 273 6.06 12.29 -0.44
CA VAL A 273 5.36 12.12 -1.71
C VAL A 273 4.12 11.24 -1.56
N TYR A 274 3.39 11.08 -2.67
CA TYR A 274 2.17 10.28 -2.85
C TYR A 274 0.87 10.86 -2.30
N TRP A 275 0.92 11.96 -1.55
CA TRP A 275 -0.26 12.67 -1.08
C TRP A 275 -0.85 13.56 -2.17
N TYR A 276 -2.17 13.59 -2.24
CA TYR A 276 -2.95 14.42 -3.16
C TYR A 276 -2.60 15.91 -2.96
N GLN A 277 -2.49 16.65 -4.08
CA GLN A 277 -2.14 18.08 -4.10
C GLN A 277 -0.85 18.45 -3.36
N GLY A 278 0.09 17.51 -3.23
CA GLY A 278 1.33 17.77 -2.50
C GLY A 278 1.12 17.91 -0.99
N GLY A 279 0.02 17.38 -0.44
CA GLY A 279 -0.27 17.37 1.00
C GLY A 279 0.62 16.44 1.83
N GLY A 280 1.84 16.18 1.35
CA GLY A 280 2.85 15.37 2.01
C GLY A 280 3.49 16.11 3.17
N GLY A 281 4.30 15.38 3.95
CA GLY A 281 4.99 15.90 5.11
C GLY A 281 6.50 15.87 4.97
N SER A 282 7.20 16.34 5.99
CA SER A 282 8.64 16.16 6.14
C SER A 282 9.07 14.71 6.39
N ASN A 283 8.16 13.83 6.84
CA ASN A 283 8.50 12.48 7.33
C ASN A 283 9.69 12.47 8.32
N SER A 284 9.85 13.52 9.13
CA SER A 284 11.02 13.69 10.01
C SER A 284 11.08 12.69 11.16
N THR A 285 9.99 11.99 11.45
CA THR A 285 9.96 10.86 12.40
C THR A 285 10.46 9.55 11.79
N GLY A 286 10.48 9.45 10.46
CA GLY A 286 10.70 8.21 9.71
C GLY A 286 9.56 7.20 9.75
N PHE A 287 8.46 7.47 10.48
CA PHE A 287 7.32 6.55 10.50
C PHE A 287 6.75 6.30 9.09
N THR A 288 6.88 7.27 8.18
CA THR A 288 6.49 7.18 6.76
C THR A 288 5.03 6.76 6.60
N PHE A 289 4.12 7.60 7.08
CA PHE A 289 2.69 7.37 6.94
C PHE A 289 2.28 7.55 5.48
N LEU A 290 1.74 6.49 4.87
CA LEU A 290 1.40 6.44 3.45
C LEU A 290 -0.12 6.59 3.20
N PRO A 291 -0.52 7.29 2.13
CA PRO A 291 -1.93 7.44 1.76
C PRO A 291 -2.42 6.27 0.90
N ALA A 292 -2.42 5.07 1.49
CA ALA A 292 -2.75 3.81 0.81
C ALA A 292 -4.24 3.68 0.42
N GLY A 293 -5.10 4.60 0.88
CA GLY A 293 -6.54 4.43 0.78
C GLY A 293 -7.05 3.27 1.64
N PHE A 294 -8.22 2.75 1.28
CA PHE A 294 -8.84 1.60 1.91
C PHE A 294 -9.67 0.82 0.89
N ARG A 295 -9.98 -0.44 1.21
CA ARG A 295 -10.95 -1.25 0.49
C ARG A 295 -12.27 -1.25 1.27
N SER A 296 -13.41 -1.20 0.61
CA SER A 296 -14.71 -1.24 1.28
C SER A 296 -15.75 -2.07 0.53
N GLU A 297 -16.75 -2.51 1.28
CA GLU A 297 -17.96 -3.12 0.75
C GLU A 297 -18.90 -2.04 0.16
N THR A 298 -20.05 -2.49 -0.38
CA THR A 298 -21.00 -1.70 -1.17
C THR A 298 -21.50 -0.45 -0.45
N GLU A 299 -21.60 -0.50 0.88
CA GLU A 299 -22.12 0.59 1.71
C GLU A 299 -21.23 1.85 1.73
N PHE A 300 -19.98 1.76 1.24
CA PHE A 300 -19.03 2.89 1.19
C PHE A 300 -18.51 3.18 -0.22
N GLY A 301 -19.34 2.94 -1.24
CA GLY A 301 -18.96 3.14 -2.65
C GLY A 301 -18.35 1.91 -3.31
N GLY A 302 -18.08 0.84 -2.55
CA GLY A 302 -17.50 -0.41 -3.03
C GLY A 302 -16.06 -0.27 -3.51
N GLY A 303 -15.29 -1.35 -3.38
CA GLY A 303 -13.95 -1.44 -3.93
C GLY A 303 -12.93 -0.51 -3.26
N TYR A 304 -12.04 0.05 -4.07
CA TYR A 304 -10.87 0.80 -3.61
C TYR A 304 -11.11 2.31 -3.58
N ASN A 305 -10.84 2.94 -2.43
CA ASN A 305 -11.18 4.33 -2.17
C ASN A 305 -10.01 5.11 -1.56
N ASN A 306 -9.98 6.42 -1.80
CA ASN A 306 -9.09 7.40 -1.15
C ASN A 306 -7.57 7.19 -1.30
N LEU A 307 -7.11 6.47 -2.32
CA LEU A 307 -5.67 6.49 -2.66
C LEU A 307 -5.17 7.92 -2.79
N SER A 308 -3.99 8.20 -2.26
CA SER A 308 -3.36 9.51 -2.20
C SER A 308 -4.11 10.55 -1.35
N LYS A 309 -5.38 10.35 -1.01
CA LYS A 309 -6.17 11.28 -0.20
C LYS A 309 -6.09 10.96 1.28
N SER A 310 -6.04 9.69 1.66
CA SER A 310 -5.97 9.30 3.06
C SER A 310 -5.27 7.96 3.25
N GLY A 311 -4.68 7.77 4.43
CA GLY A 311 -4.16 6.47 4.88
C GLY A 311 -4.92 5.99 6.12
N PHE A 312 -5.07 4.67 6.24
CA PHE A 312 -5.86 4.02 7.28
C PHE A 312 -5.05 2.89 7.89
N PHE A 313 -5.04 2.81 9.21
CA PHE A 313 -4.34 1.75 9.94
C PHE A 313 -5.21 1.15 11.02
N TRP A 314 -5.29 -0.18 11.07
CA TRP A 314 -5.87 -0.86 12.22
C TRP A 314 -4.91 -0.80 13.42
N TYR A 315 -5.49 -0.69 14.61
CA TYR A 315 -4.80 -0.89 15.88
C TYR A 315 -5.72 -1.63 16.84
N ILE A 316 -5.16 -2.22 17.89
CA ILE A 316 -5.94 -2.99 18.86
C ILE A 316 -6.56 -2.07 19.90
N ALA A 317 -7.87 -2.16 20.02
CA ALA A 317 -8.63 -1.74 21.18
C ALA A 317 -9.91 -2.56 21.28
N ILE A 318 -10.37 -2.80 22.50
CA ILE A 318 -11.55 -3.61 22.76
C ILE A 318 -12.79 -2.73 22.66
N ASN A 319 -13.73 -3.11 21.78
CA ASN A 319 -15.05 -2.50 21.67
C ASN A 319 -16.12 -3.50 22.13
N ALA A 320 -17.20 -3.01 22.71
CA ALA A 320 -18.41 -3.81 22.95
C ALA A 320 -19.26 -3.99 21.67
N ASN A 321 -19.01 -3.22 20.61
CA ASN A 321 -19.72 -3.32 19.34
C ASN A 321 -19.12 -4.41 18.43
N ASN A 322 -19.99 -5.32 17.97
CA ASN A 322 -19.60 -6.50 17.22
C ASN A 322 -19.10 -6.20 15.80
N SER A 323 -19.51 -5.09 15.17
CA SER A 323 -19.23 -4.83 13.75
C SER A 323 -18.15 -3.76 13.53
N LEU A 324 -17.61 -3.16 14.60
CA LEU A 324 -16.67 -2.05 14.50
C LEU A 324 -15.27 -2.41 15.01
N GLY A 325 -14.26 -2.04 14.23
CA GLY A 325 -12.84 -2.09 14.59
C GLY A 325 -12.28 -0.68 14.78
N TYR A 326 -11.16 -0.57 15.50
CA TYR A 326 -10.50 0.71 15.78
C TYR A 326 -9.38 1.01 14.79
N LYS A 327 -9.40 2.22 14.25
CA LYS A 327 -8.44 2.65 13.25
C LYS A 327 -7.91 4.05 13.50
N VAL A 328 -6.75 4.32 12.92
CA VAL A 328 -6.27 5.68 12.70
C VAL A 328 -6.43 6.08 11.25
N THR A 329 -6.75 7.35 11.04
CA THR A 329 -6.88 7.93 9.72
C THR A 329 -6.14 9.26 9.67
N MET A 330 -5.50 9.51 8.53
CA MET A 330 -4.92 10.81 8.21
C MET A 330 -5.22 11.16 6.76
N SER A 331 -5.70 12.38 6.53
CA SER A 331 -6.03 12.97 5.24
C SER A 331 -4.91 13.86 4.71
N TYR A 332 -4.85 14.05 3.39
CA TYR A 332 -3.90 14.94 2.72
C TYR A 332 -3.95 16.38 3.26
N SER A 333 -5.13 16.85 3.68
CA SER A 333 -5.36 18.20 4.22
C SER A 333 -5.08 18.34 5.72
N ASP A 334 -4.75 17.25 6.42
CA ASP A 334 -4.57 17.32 7.87
C ASP A 334 -3.21 17.94 8.23
N ASP A 335 -3.25 18.94 9.10
CA ASP A 335 -2.08 19.58 9.71
C ASP A 335 -1.89 19.20 11.20
N GLY A 336 -2.95 18.67 11.83
CA GLY A 336 -2.99 18.25 13.24
C GLY A 336 -2.42 16.85 13.47
N VAL A 337 -2.83 16.16 14.54
CA VAL A 337 -2.43 14.76 14.79
C VAL A 337 -3.34 13.78 14.05
N PRO A 338 -2.88 12.55 13.72
CA PRO A 338 -3.75 11.54 13.11
C PRO A 338 -4.99 11.24 13.97
N THR A 339 -6.15 11.06 13.33
CA THR A 339 -7.43 10.89 14.00
C THR A 339 -7.66 9.43 14.39
N GLN A 340 -7.87 9.16 15.68
CA GLN A 340 -8.34 7.87 16.17
C GLN A 340 -9.87 7.78 16.07
N SER A 341 -10.36 6.73 15.43
CA SER A 341 -11.79 6.50 15.18
C SER A 341 -12.09 5.01 15.10
N TYR A 342 -13.30 4.67 14.69
CA TYR A 342 -13.71 3.31 14.38
C TYR A 342 -14.29 3.23 12.97
N SER A 343 -14.31 2.02 12.42
CA SER A 343 -14.94 1.69 11.13
C SER A 343 -15.54 0.31 11.19
N TYR A 344 -16.38 -0.01 10.20
CA TYR A 344 -16.79 -1.38 9.94
C TYR A 344 -15.57 -2.27 9.76
N LYS A 345 -15.58 -3.41 10.44
CA LYS A 345 -14.49 -4.40 10.39
C LYS A 345 -14.28 -4.98 8.99
N SER A 346 -15.30 -4.90 8.12
CA SER A 346 -15.26 -5.36 6.74
C SER A 346 -14.50 -4.44 5.78
N ILE A 347 -14.01 -3.27 6.20
CA ILE A 347 -13.09 -2.49 5.36
C ILE A 347 -11.68 -3.10 5.38
N GLY A 348 -10.94 -2.98 4.29
CA GLY A 348 -9.51 -3.28 4.24
C GLY A 348 -8.68 -2.04 4.58
N ALA A 349 -7.82 -2.11 5.60
CA ALA A 349 -6.89 -1.05 5.96
C ALA A 349 -5.45 -1.57 6.13
N SER A 350 -4.47 -0.69 6.11
CA SER A 350 -3.05 -1.06 6.23
C SER A 350 -2.69 -1.48 7.67
N ILE A 351 -1.58 -2.21 7.79
CA ILE A 351 -1.02 -2.65 9.07
C ILE A 351 0.41 -2.13 9.24
N ARG A 352 0.74 -1.77 10.48
CA ARG A 352 2.11 -1.57 10.95
C ARG A 352 2.31 -2.42 12.19
N CYS A 353 3.44 -3.12 12.23
CA CYS A 353 3.82 -3.91 13.39
C CYS A 353 4.85 -3.17 14.25
N ILE A 354 4.79 -3.43 15.56
CA ILE A 354 5.75 -2.97 16.57
C ILE A 354 6.52 -4.20 17.08
N GLN A 355 7.81 -4.05 17.36
CA GLN A 355 8.61 -5.12 17.93
C GLN A 355 8.23 -5.36 19.40
N ASP A 356 8.15 -6.62 19.81
CA ASP A 356 7.95 -7.00 21.21
C ASP A 356 9.12 -6.48 22.08
N TYR A 357 8.85 -6.13 23.34
CA TYR A 357 9.82 -5.52 24.28
C TYR A 357 9.85 -6.16 25.67
#